data_AF-A0A0G0XGA1-F1
#
_entry.id   AF-A0A0G0XGA1-F1
#
_cell.length_a   1.000
_cell.length_b   1.000
_cell.length_c   1.000
_cell.angle_alpha   90.00
_cell.angle_beta   90.00
_cell.angle_gamma   90.00
#
_symmetry.space_group_name_H-M   'P 1'
#
loop_
_entity.id
_entity.type
_entity.pdbx_description
1 polymer ?
#
loop_
_entity_poly.entity_id
_entity_poly.type
_entity_poly.pdbx_seq_one_letter_code
_entity_poly.pdbx_strand_id
1 'polypeptide(L)'
;MDLVLQSQVFFFISSVGFVMLWILTAIFLFYLIRATNTFSRIMDKIEKNIDNVGDTTKELLEDVRDSAVFNFLFRKKRKSRKD
;
A
#
# COMPACT_ATOMS: atom_id res chain seq x y z
N MET A 1 -13.05 36.21 -42.75
CA MET A 1 -12.10 35.08 -42.60
C MET A 1 -12.88 33.81 -42.89
N ASP A 2 -12.48 33.07 -43.92
CA ASP A 2 -13.20 31.88 -44.39
C ASP A 2 -13.27 30.79 -43.32
N LEU A 3 -14.50 30.36 -42.98
CA LEU A 3 -14.77 29.23 -42.08
C LEU A 3 -14.03 27.95 -42.50
N VAL A 4 -13.74 27.82 -43.80
CA VAL A 4 -12.98 26.71 -44.39
C VAL A 4 -11.52 26.72 -43.97
N LEU A 5 -10.88 27.89 -43.87
CA LEU A 5 -9.49 27.98 -43.42
C LEU A 5 -9.37 27.69 -41.92
N GLN A 6 -10.32 28.18 -41.12
CA GLN A 6 -10.35 27.94 -39.68
C GLN A 6 -10.53 26.44 -39.37
N SER A 7 -11.40 25.74 -40.10
CA SER A 7 -11.65 24.32 -39.88
C SER A 7 -10.44 23.45 -40.25
N GLN A 8 -9.73 23.78 -41.33
CA GLN A 8 -8.50 23.08 -41.73
C GLN A 8 -7.39 23.21 -40.68
N VAL A 9 -7.18 24.41 -40.14
CA VAL A 9 -6.18 24.65 -39.08
C VAL A 9 -6.55 23.89 -37.81
N PHE A 10 -7.83 23.91 -37.41
CA PHE A 10 -8.29 23.18 -36.24
C PHE A 10 -8.12 21.66 -36.39
N PHE A 11 -8.41 21.12 -37.58
CA PHE A 11 -8.23 19.70 -37.87
C PHE A 11 -6.74 19.29 -37.78
N PHE A 12 -5.85 20.11 -38.32
CA PHE A 12 -4.40 19.85 -38.26
C PHE A 12 -3.89 19.82 -36.82
N ILE A 13 -4.26 20.82 -36.03
CA ILE A 13 -3.87 20.92 -34.61
C ILE A 13 -4.45 19.75 -33.81
N SER A 14 -5.73 19.42 -34.03
CA SER A 14 -6.39 18.29 -33.38
C SER A 14 -5.71 16.96 -33.73
N SER A 15 -5.34 16.74 -34.99
CA SER A 15 -4.65 15.52 -35.43
C SER A 15 -3.30 15.36 -34.75
N VAL A 16 -2.46 16.40 -34.77
CA VAL A 16 -1.15 16.37 -34.10
C VAL A 16 -1.31 16.22 -32.58
N GLY A 17 -2.28 16.92 -31.99
CA GLY A 17 -2.62 16.79 -30.58
C GLY A 17 -3.05 15.38 -30.20
N PHE A 18 -3.86 14.72 -31.04
CA PHE A 18 -4.30 13.36 -30.81
C PHE A 18 -3.15 12.35 -30.85
N VAL A 19 -2.22 12.51 -31.80
CA VAL A 19 -0.99 11.69 -31.87
C VAL A 19 -0.12 11.89 -30.64
N MET A 20 0.12 13.14 -30.23
CA MET A 20 0.86 13.48 -29.01
C MET A 20 0.20 12.88 -27.76
N LEU A 21 -1.12 13.02 -27.61
CA LEU A 21 -1.86 12.47 -26.48
C LEU A 21 -1.73 10.94 -26.45
N TRP A 22 -1.84 10.26 -27.58
CA TRP A 22 -1.69 8.81 -27.64
C TRP A 22 -0.30 8.34 -27.21
N ILE A 23 0.76 9.05 -27.65
CA ILE A 23 2.13 8.76 -27.22
C ILE A 23 2.27 8.94 -25.71
N LEU A 24 1.76 10.06 -25.16
CA LEU A 24 1.76 10.31 -23.73
C LEU A 24 0.98 9.25 -22.96
N THR A 25 -0.19 8.85 -23.44
CA THR A 25 -0.99 7.78 -22.83
C THR A 25 -0.26 6.44 -22.87
N ALA A 26 0.43 6.11 -23.96
CA ALA A 26 1.21 4.88 -24.06
C ALA A 26 2.38 4.86 -23.05
N ILE A 27 3.11 5.98 -22.94
CA ILE A 27 4.19 6.13 -21.95
C ILE A 27 3.61 6.05 -20.53
N PHE A 28 2.50 6.74 -20.28
CA PHE A 28 1.83 6.74 -18.99
C PHE A 28 1.41 5.32 -18.57
N LEU A 29 0.76 4.58 -19.46
CA LEU A 29 0.37 3.19 -19.23
C LEU A 29 1.58 2.29 -18.97
N PHE A 30 2.66 2.45 -19.73
CA PHE A 30 3.89 1.70 -19.52
C PHE A 30 4.46 1.92 -18.10
N TYR A 31 4.50 3.17 -17.65
CA TYR A 31 4.93 3.49 -16.29
C TYR A 31 3.96 2.98 -15.23
N LEU A 32 2.64 3.07 -15.47
CA LEU A 32 1.61 2.62 -14.54
C LEU A 32 1.72 1.10 -14.31
N ILE A 33 1.86 0.31 -15.38
CA ILE A 33 2.05 -1.15 -15.27
C ILE A 33 3.33 -1.46 -14.47
N ARG A 34 4.42 -0.74 -14.75
CA ARG A 34 5.69 -0.94 -14.04
C ARG A 34 5.59 -0.57 -12.55
N ALA A 35 4.88 0.51 -12.24
CA ALA A 35 4.64 0.95 -10.87
C ALA A 35 3.81 -0.08 -10.12
N THR A 36 2.68 -0.54 -10.69
CA THR A 36 1.81 -1.56 -10.08
C THR A 36 2.55 -2.87 -9.84
N ASN A 37 3.35 -3.34 -10.81
CA ASN A 37 4.15 -4.56 -10.63
C ASN A 37 5.19 -4.43 -9.51
N THR A 38 5.80 -3.25 -9.36
CA THR A 38 6.75 -2.99 -8.28
C THR A 38 6.03 -2.92 -6.93
N PHE A 39 4.88 -2.24 -6.90
CA PHE A 39 4.07 -2.08 -5.71
C PHE A 39 3.52 -3.41 -5.20
N SER A 40 3.05 -4.29 -6.10
CA SER A 40 2.62 -5.66 -5.76
C SER A 40 3.76 -6.44 -5.09
N ARG A 41 4.97 -6.42 -5.65
CA ARG A 41 6.14 -7.08 -5.03
C ARG A 41 6.51 -6.52 -3.67
N ILE A 42 6.32 -5.21 -3.46
CA ILE A 42 6.56 -4.57 -2.16
C ILE A 42 5.50 -5.02 -1.16
N MET A 43 4.23 -5.05 -1.57
CA MET A 43 3.12 -5.49 -0.74
C MET A 43 3.30 -6.94 -0.28
N ASP A 44 3.63 -7.85 -1.20
CA ASP A 44 3.86 -9.27 -0.87
C ASP A 44 5.00 -9.44 0.16
N LYS A 45 6.05 -8.62 0.05
CA LYS A 45 7.14 -8.63 1.03
C LYS A 45 6.68 -8.07 2.38
N ILE A 46 5.89 -7.00 2.40
CA ILE A 46 5.39 -6.41 3.63
C ILE A 46 4.47 -7.39 4.35
N GLU A 47 3.53 -8.02 3.64
CA GLU A 47 2.60 -9.02 4.17
C GLU A 47 3.37 -10.16 4.85
N LYS A 48 4.37 -10.72 4.15
CA LYS A 48 5.23 -11.78 4.72
C LYS A 48 6.03 -11.34 5.95
N ASN A 49 6.45 -10.07 6.03
CA ASN A 49 7.14 -9.56 7.21
C ASN A 49 6.16 -9.33 8.37
N ILE A 50 4.95 -8.85 8.10
CA ILE A 50 3.90 -8.66 9.11
C ILE A 50 3.50 -10.00 9.71
N ASP A 51 3.34 -11.06 8.91
CA ASP A 51 3.01 -12.40 9.42
C ASP A 51 4.09 -12.90 10.39
N ASN A 52 5.38 -12.81 9.99
CA ASN A 52 6.50 -13.20 10.87
C ASN A 52 6.56 -12.36 12.16
N VAL A 53 6.29 -11.05 12.07
CA VAL A 53 6.27 -10.17 13.25
C VAL A 53 5.08 -10.48 14.14
N GLY A 54 3.92 -10.81 13.56
CA GLY A 54 2.72 -11.24 14.28
C GLY A 54 2.99 -12.50 15.09
N ASP A 55 3.57 -13.52 14.46
CA ASP A 55 3.93 -14.78 15.12
C ASP A 55 4.96 -14.56 16.24
N THR A 56 6.04 -13.80 15.96
CA THR A 56 7.06 -13.47 16.97
C THR A 56 6.47 -12.69 18.13
N THR A 57 5.61 -11.71 17.86
CA THR A 57 4.96 -10.91 18.90
C THR A 57 4.01 -11.76 19.73
N LYS A 58 3.34 -12.74 19.11
CA LYS A 58 2.43 -13.66 19.78
C LYS A 58 3.17 -14.64 20.70
N GLU A 59 4.29 -15.19 20.24
CA GLU A 59 5.20 -15.99 21.07
C GLU A 59 5.76 -15.17 22.25
N LEU A 60 6.26 -13.96 21.99
CA LEU A 60 6.75 -13.07 23.04
C LEU A 60 5.65 -12.67 24.04
N LEU A 61 4.42 -12.48 23.56
CA LEU A 61 3.27 -12.19 24.42
C LEU A 61 2.91 -13.39 25.30
N GLU A 62 2.97 -14.61 24.76
CA GLU A 62 2.79 -15.84 25.53
C GLU A 62 3.90 -16.01 26.59
N ASP A 63 5.17 -15.85 26.21
CA ASP A 63 6.31 -15.93 27.13
C ASP A 63 6.25 -14.87 28.24
N VAL A 64 5.88 -13.63 27.90
CA VAL A 64 5.69 -12.56 28.89
C VAL A 64 4.50 -12.83 29.79
N ARG A 65 3.42 -13.43 29.28
CA ARG A 65 2.22 -13.77 30.07
C ARG A 65 2.48 -14.92 31.03
N ASP A 66 3.29 -15.91 30.65
CA ASP A 66 3.72 -17.01 31.54
C ASP A 66 4.89 -16.64 32.45
N SER A 67 5.55 -15.50 32.21
CA SER A 67 6.60 -14.99 33.08
C SER A 67 6.11 -14.74 34.51
N ALA A 68 6.84 -15.33 35.46
CA ALA A 68 6.66 -15.10 36.89
C ALA A 68 6.73 -13.61 37.27
N VAL A 69 7.44 -12.78 36.50
CA VAL A 69 7.55 -11.33 36.71
C VAL A 69 6.24 -10.61 36.38
N PHE A 70 5.56 -11.01 35.30
CA PHE A 70 4.25 -10.44 34.93
C PHE A 70 3.16 -10.87 35.91
N ASN A 71 3.15 -12.15 36.29
CA ASN A 71 2.25 -12.67 37.32
C ASN A 71 2.55 -12.12 38.72
N PHE A 72 3.77 -11.63 38.99
CA PHE A 72 4.14 -10.98 40.26
C PHE A 72 3.73 -9.50 40.28
N LEU A 73 3.94 -8.75 39.18
CA LEU A 73 3.58 -7.33 39.06
C LEU A 73 2.06 -7.11 38.89
N PHE A 74 1.37 -8.00 38.17
CA PHE A 74 -0.07 -7.88 37.90
C PHE A 74 -0.95 -8.80 38.75
N ARG A 75 -0.41 -9.51 39.75
CA ARG A 75 -1.23 -10.29 40.70
C ARG A 75 -2.15 -9.35 41.48
N LYS A 76 -3.38 -9.22 41.01
CA LYS A 76 -4.49 -8.66 41.77
C LYS A 76 -4.55 -9.40 43.10
N LYS A 77 -4.27 -8.68 44.20
CA LYS A 77 -4.41 -9.16 45.59
C LYS A 77 -5.70 -9.99 45.71
N ARG A 78 -5.59 -11.33 45.70
CA ARG A 78 -6.67 -12.17 46.21
C ARG A 78 -6.71 -11.93 47.71
N LYS A 79 -7.68 -11.11 48.10
CA LYS A 79 -8.07 -10.82 49.47
C LYS A 79 -8.16 -12.16 50.21
N SER A 80 -7.22 -12.39 51.12
CA SER A 80 -7.24 -13.53 52.03
C SER A 80 -8.61 -13.57 52.69
N ARG A 81 -9.32 -14.67 52.46
CA ARG A 81 -10.42 -15.12 53.31
C ARG A 81 -9.82 -15.20 54.72
N LYS A 82 -10.31 -14.37 55.64
CA LYS A 82 -10.13 -14.58 57.07
C LYS A 82 -11.40 -15.28 57.52
N ASP A 83 -11.22 -16.49 58.00
CA ASP A 83 -12.13 -17.18 58.91
C ASP A 83 -12.40 -16.32 60.15
#